data_AF-A0A1V0M5N7-F1
#
_entry.id   AF-A0A1V0M5N7-F1
#
_cell.length_a   1.000
_cell.length_b   1.000
_cell.length_c   1.000
_cell.angle_alpha   90.00
_cell.angle_beta   90.00
_cell.angle_gamma   90.00
#
_symmetry.space_group_name_H-M   'P 1'
#
loop_
_entity.id
_entity.type
_entity.pdbx_description
1 polymer ?
#
loop_
_entity_poly.entity_id
_entity_poly.type
_entity_poly.pdbx_seq_one_letter_code
_entity_poly.pdbx_strand_id
1 'polypeptide(L)'
;MVARDIKMTWAAEAALFSGANRSQNMPMLAPWSDHEQPDGSIQVRFNDQHRFTLNWVQERGQWELRRTGQDEVIETDQYRNDLFSAIQSGRIT
;
A
#
# COMPACT_ATOMS: atom_id res chain seq x y z
N MET A 1 34.96 -56.00 -10.92
CA MET A 1 33.90 -55.81 -11.93
C MET A 1 32.58 -55.73 -11.18
N VAL A 2 31.75 -54.69 -11.19
CA VAL A 2 31.73 -53.39 -11.85
C VAL A 2 30.98 -52.48 -10.86
N ALA A 3 31.62 -51.38 -10.42
CA ALA A 3 30.93 -50.31 -9.73
C ALA A 3 30.04 -49.60 -10.74
N ARG A 4 28.73 -49.61 -10.52
CA ARG A 4 27.77 -48.89 -11.38
C ARG A 4 27.59 -47.50 -10.78
N ASP A 5 28.45 -46.61 -11.26
CA ASP A 5 28.39 -45.16 -11.06
C ASP A 5 27.03 -44.64 -11.56
N ILE A 6 26.11 -44.37 -10.64
CA ILE A 6 24.88 -43.65 -10.94
C ILE A 6 25.15 -42.18 -10.63
N LYS A 7 25.80 -41.48 -11.57
CA LYS A 7 25.74 -40.03 -11.69
C LYS A 7 24.30 -39.63 -12.03
N MET A 8 23.47 -39.43 -11.00
CA MET A 8 22.28 -38.60 -11.15
C MET A 8 22.71 -37.16 -10.95
N THR A 9 22.78 -36.46 -12.06
CA THR A 9 23.07 -35.03 -12.21
C THR A 9 22.20 -34.21 -11.25
N TRP A 10 22.85 -33.51 -10.32
CA TRP A 10 22.29 -32.41 -9.53
C TRP A 10 21.86 -31.27 -10.47
N ALA A 11 20.68 -31.38 -11.06
CA ALA A 11 20.08 -30.34 -11.90
C ALA A 11 18.56 -30.56 -12.08
N ALA A 12 17.83 -30.82 -10.99
CA ALA A 12 16.36 -30.86 -11.06
C ALA A 12 15.67 -30.64 -9.71
N GLU A 13 16.13 -29.71 -8.87
CA GLU A 13 15.40 -29.31 -7.66
C GLU A 13 15.35 -27.78 -7.47
N ALA A 14 15.19 -27.03 -8.56
CA ALA A 14 14.96 -25.57 -8.52
C ALA A 14 13.49 -25.18 -8.75
N ALA A 15 12.56 -26.14 -8.86
CA ALA A 15 11.15 -25.87 -9.15
C ALA A 15 10.19 -26.11 -7.97
N LEU A 16 10.69 -26.43 -6.78
CA LEU A 16 9.86 -26.70 -5.58
C LEU A 16 9.93 -25.62 -4.49
N PHE A 17 10.75 -24.57 -4.67
CA PHE A 17 10.76 -23.39 -3.80
C PHE A 17 9.95 -22.20 -4.37
N SER A 18 9.22 -22.42 -5.46
CA SER A 18 8.22 -21.47 -5.97
C SER A 18 6.84 -21.83 -5.39
N GLY A 19 6.67 -21.78 -4.07
CA GLY A 19 5.43 -22.34 -3.51
C GLY A 19 5.24 -22.24 -2.02
N ALA A 20 5.52 -21.09 -1.40
CA ALA A 20 4.85 -20.66 -0.16
C ALA A 20 5.34 -19.26 0.21
N ASN A 21 5.01 -18.27 -0.62
CA ASN A 21 5.00 -16.91 -0.10
C ASN A 21 3.88 -16.86 0.94
N ARG A 22 4.24 -17.00 2.22
CA ARG A 22 3.37 -16.78 3.38
C ARG A 22 3.06 -15.28 3.50
N SER A 23 2.59 -14.65 2.43
CA SER A 23 1.95 -13.35 2.51
C SER A 23 0.57 -13.57 3.12
N GLN A 24 0.58 -13.63 4.45
CA GLN A 24 -0.35 -12.90 5.28
C GLN A 24 -1.80 -12.94 4.80
N ASN A 25 -2.55 -13.88 5.36
CA ASN A 25 -3.99 -13.77 5.60
C ASN A 25 -4.26 -12.58 6.55
N MET A 26 -3.87 -11.38 6.16
CA MET A 26 -4.36 -10.15 6.78
C MET A 26 -5.78 -9.93 6.26
N PRO A 27 -6.72 -9.51 7.13
CA PRO A 27 -8.01 -9.03 6.65
C PRO A 27 -7.71 -7.98 5.59
N MET A 28 -8.24 -8.15 4.38
CA MET A 28 -8.05 -7.18 3.30
C MET A 28 -8.69 -5.86 3.78
N LEU A 29 -7.90 -5.03 4.46
CA LEU A 29 -8.17 -3.61 4.62
C LEU A 29 -8.55 -3.16 3.22
N ALA A 30 -9.72 -2.54 3.06
CA ALA A 30 -10.17 -2.01 1.77
C ALA A 30 -8.98 -1.40 1.03
N PRO A 31 -8.85 -1.56 -0.31
CA PRO A 31 -7.62 -1.40 -1.12
C PRO A 31 -7.14 0.06 -1.22
N TRP A 32 -7.11 0.73 -0.08
CA TRP A 32 -6.65 2.05 0.20
C TRP A 32 -5.15 1.96 0.44
N SER A 33 -4.41 2.85 -0.20
CA SER A 33 -2.97 2.97 -0.01
C SER A 33 -2.60 4.43 -0.06
N ASP A 34 -1.73 4.85 0.84
CA ASP A 34 -1.20 6.20 0.87
C ASP A 34 0.26 6.22 0.38
N HIS A 35 0.57 7.15 -0.51
CA HIS A 35 1.90 7.32 -1.07
C HIS A 35 2.35 8.77 -0.90
N GLU A 36 3.38 8.95 -0.09
CA GLU A 36 4.07 10.24 0.03
C GLU A 36 4.73 10.62 -1.29
N GLN A 37 4.49 11.84 -1.72
CA GLN A 37 5.01 12.41 -2.95
C GLN A 37 6.26 13.25 -2.64
N PRO A 38 7.11 13.54 -3.65
CA PRO A 38 8.31 14.35 -3.46
C PRO A 38 8.05 15.78 -2.99
N ASP A 39 6.84 16.29 -3.20
CA ASP A 39 6.39 17.61 -2.74
C ASP A 39 5.93 17.61 -1.26
N GLY A 40 5.95 16.46 -0.60
CA GLY A 40 5.50 16.27 0.79
C GLY A 40 3.99 16.06 0.93
N SER A 41 3.24 16.07 -0.18
CA SER A 41 1.83 15.68 -0.18
C SER A 41 1.70 14.15 -0.09
N ILE A 42 0.56 13.66 0.36
CA ILE A 42 0.27 12.23 0.42
C ILE A 42 -0.92 11.91 -0.48
N GLN A 43 -0.71 11.05 -1.46
CA GLN A 43 -1.77 10.59 -2.34
C GLN A 43 -2.45 9.36 -1.74
N VAL A 44 -3.74 9.46 -1.49
CA VAL A 44 -4.57 8.33 -1.07
C VAL A 44 -5.25 7.73 -2.30
N ARG A 45 -4.96 6.46 -2.55
CA ARG A 45 -5.44 5.69 -3.70
C ARG A 45 -6.39 4.61 -3.24
N PHE A 46 -7.40 4.30 -4.05
CA PHE A 46 -8.28 3.16 -3.89
C PHE A 46 -8.20 2.29 -5.14
N ASN A 47 -7.83 1.01 -5.04
CA ASN A 47 -7.59 0.15 -6.20
C ASN A 47 -6.64 0.82 -7.22
N ASP A 48 -5.50 1.31 -6.73
CA ASP A 48 -4.48 2.05 -7.51
C ASP A 48 -4.96 3.37 -8.15
N GLN A 49 -6.23 3.74 -8.02
CA GLN A 49 -6.76 5.00 -8.52
C GLN A 49 -6.60 6.10 -7.46
N HIS A 50 -5.96 7.21 -7.82
CA HIS A 50 -5.88 8.39 -6.97
C HIS A 50 -7.27 8.98 -6.70
N ARG A 51 -7.65 9.07 -5.42
CA ARG A 51 -8.96 9.56 -4.97
C ARG A 51 -8.86 10.82 -4.13
N PHE A 52 -7.86 10.88 -3.25
CA PHE A 52 -7.66 12.03 -2.38
C PHE A 52 -6.19 12.42 -2.28
N THR A 53 -5.96 13.67 -1.90
CA THR A 53 -4.65 14.21 -1.57
C THR A 53 -4.70 14.79 -0.17
N LEU A 54 -3.72 14.44 0.64
CA LEU A 54 -3.47 15.00 1.96
C LEU A 54 -2.31 15.98 1.85
N ASN A 55 -2.54 17.22 2.27
CA ASN A 55 -1.52 18.27 2.28
C ASN A 55 -1.31 18.78 3.70
N TRP A 56 -0.06 18.83 4.16
CA TRP A 56 0.25 19.45 5.45
C TRP A 56 0.28 20.97 5.32
N VAL A 57 -0.59 21.65 6.07
CA VAL A 57 -0.64 23.11 6.10
C VAL A 57 0.05 23.61 7.36
N GLN A 58 1.28 24.11 7.18
CA GLN A 58 2.12 24.58 8.28
C GLN A 58 1.49 25.72 9.09
N GLU A 59 0.80 26.65 8.42
CA GLU A 59 0.13 27.79 9.06
C GLU A 59 -0.95 27.35 10.08
N ARG A 60 -1.56 26.18 9.84
CA ARG A 60 -2.63 25.61 10.68
C ARG A 60 -2.14 24.47 11.57
N GLY A 61 -0.99 23.88 11.24
CA GLY A 61 -0.48 22.68 11.90
C GLY A 61 -1.39 21.47 11.73
N GLN A 62 -2.02 21.35 10.55
CA GLN A 62 -3.01 20.30 10.25
C GLN A 62 -2.84 19.78 8.83
N TRP A 63 -3.24 18.54 8.61
CA TRP A 63 -3.45 17.93 7.32
C TRP A 63 -4.81 18.35 6.75
N GLU A 64 -4.82 18.77 5.49
CA GLU A 64 -6.02 19.02 4.71
C GLU A 64 -6.24 17.88 3.73
N LEU A 65 -7.42 17.26 3.79
CA LEU A 65 -7.85 16.25 2.83
C LEU A 65 -8.63 16.92 1.70
N ARG A 66 -8.22 16.67 0.46
CA ARG A 66 -8.87 17.17 -0.76
C ARG A 66 -9.17 16.03 -1.70
N ARG A 67 -10.24 16.12 -2.51
CA ARG A 67 -10.47 15.12 -3.57
C ARG A 67 -9.53 15.39 -4.73
N THR A 68 -9.10 14.34 -5.40
CA THR A 68 -8.30 14.48 -6.63
C THR A 68 -9.03 15.34 -7.66
N GLY A 69 -8.37 16.41 -8.11
CA GLY A 69 -8.92 17.35 -9.10
C GLY A 69 -9.88 18.39 -8.52
N GLN A 70 -10.03 18.46 -7.19
CA GLN A 70 -10.81 19.49 -6.51
C GLN A 70 -9.90 20.34 -5.62
N ASP A 71 -10.18 21.64 -5.56
CA ASP A 71 -9.48 22.56 -4.65
C ASP A 71 -10.11 22.59 -3.25
N GLU A 72 -11.35 22.12 -3.13
CA GLU A 72 -12.10 22.10 -1.87
C GLU A 72 -11.48 21.16 -0.84
N VAL A 73 -11.31 21.67 0.38
CA VAL A 73 -10.91 20.90 1.56
C VAL A 73 -12.13 20.23 2.15
N ILE A 74 -12.15 18.90 2.14
CA ILE A 74 -13.26 18.08 2.62
C ILE A 74 -13.22 17.96 4.14
N GLU A 75 -12.02 17.73 4.69
CA GLU A 75 -11.81 17.54 6.12
C GLU A 75 -10.37 17.92 6.48
N THR A 76 -10.17 18.30 7.73
CA THR A 76 -8.87 18.70 8.27
C THR A 76 -8.63 18.00 9.59
N ASP A 77 -7.43 17.50 9.82
CA ASP A 77 -7.06 16.88 11.10
C ASP A 77 -5.59 17.13 11.44
N GLN A 78 -5.23 17.08 12.72
CA GLN A 78 -3.84 17.14 13.13
C GLN A 78 -3.06 15.89 12.71
N TYR A 79 -3.73 14.74 12.62
CA TYR A 79 -3.10 13.46 12.35
C TYR A 79 -3.50 12.93 10.97
N ARG A 80 -2.49 12.69 10.12
CA ARG A 80 -2.61 11.95 8.85
C ARG A 80 -3.42 10.65 9.01
N ASN A 81 -3.14 9.91 10.09
CA ASN A 81 -3.72 8.58 10.29
C ASN A 81 -5.22 8.64 10.57
N ASP A 82 -5.72 9.69 11.21
CA ASP A 82 -7.15 9.87 11.46
C ASP A 82 -7.92 10.13 10.17
N LEU A 83 -7.40 11.00 9.30
CA LEU A 83 -7.99 11.22 7.97
C LEU A 83 -7.96 9.95 7.13
N PHE A 84 -6.84 9.23 7.13
CA PHE A 84 -6.73 7.96 6.40
C PHE A 84 -7.69 6.90 6.94
N SER A 85 -7.82 6.78 8.26
CA SER A 85 -8.77 5.88 8.91
C SER A 85 -10.22 6.25 8.61
N ALA A 86 -10.54 7.54 8.52
CA ALA A 86 -11.88 8.03 8.15
C ALA A 86 -12.24 7.67 6.68
N ILE A 87 -11.26 7.67 5.78
CA ILE A 87 -11.44 7.18 4.40
C ILE A 87 -11.64 5.67 4.38
N GLN A 88 -10.78 4.92 5.09
CA GLN A 88 -10.86 3.46 5.15
C GLN A 88 -12.17 2.95 5.76
N SER A 89 -12.69 3.65 6.77
CA SER A 89 -13.97 3.34 7.42
C SER A 89 -15.19 3.74 6.57
N GLY A 90 -15.00 4.45 5.46
CA GLY A 90 -16.08 4.92 4.60
C GLY A 90 -16.85 6.12 5.17
N ARG A 91 -16.36 6.75 6.25
CA ARG A 91 -16.89 8.04 6.74
C ARG A 91 -16.70 9.13 5.68
N ILE A 92 -15.59 9.07 4.93
CA ILE A 92 -15.27 10.00 3.85
C ILE A 92 -15.30 9.23 2.52
N THR A 93 -16.10 9.70 1.54
CA THR A 93 -16.34 9.01 0.25
C THR A 93 -16.19 9.90 -0.97
#